data_AF-A0A1I7Y3V9-F1
#
_entry.id   AF-A0A1I7Y3V9-F1
#
_cell.length_a   1.000
_cell.length_b   1.000
_cell.length_c   1.000
_cell.angle_alpha   90.00
_cell.angle_beta   90.00
_cell.angle_gamma   90.00
#
_symmetry.space_group_name_H-M   'P 1'
#
loop_
_entity.id
_entity.type
_entity.pdbx_description
1 polymer ?
#
loop_
_entity_poly.entity_id
_entity_poly.type
_entity_poly.pdbx_seq_one_letter_code
_entity_poly.pdbx_strand_id
1 'polypeptide(L)'
;PGLGNSVRIVVENKSGDIYDADYLQALQEVNDTLYLIPGVDRSWMKSLWMPIVRWKEVTEEGIDGGAVMPSDYDGSEQSIQALRRNIMRSGIIGNLVANDSRSSMIVAPLLDTHPQTGK
;
A
#
# COMPACT_ATOMS: atom_id res chain seq x y z
N PRO A 1 20.48 0.56 -1.34
CA PRO A 1 20.24 -0.19 -2.60
C PRO A 1 18.89 0.25 -3.21
N GLY A 2 18.82 0.53 -4.52
CA GLY A 2 17.55 0.64 -5.25
C GLY A 2 16.93 2.02 -5.50
N LEU A 3 17.61 3.15 -5.26
CA LEU A 3 17.04 4.48 -5.60
C LEU A 3 16.94 4.76 -7.12
N GLY A 4 17.56 3.93 -7.97
CA GLY A 4 17.66 4.20 -9.40
C GLY A 4 16.51 3.66 -10.26
N ASN A 5 15.89 2.54 -9.88
CA ASN A 5 14.94 1.83 -10.76
C ASN A 5 13.67 1.38 -10.01
N SER A 6 12.59 2.13 -10.22
CA SER A 6 11.29 1.79 -9.65
C SER A 6 10.17 2.24 -10.58
N VAL A 7 9.14 1.41 -10.70
CA VAL A 7 7.88 1.80 -11.34
C VAL A 7 6.93 2.29 -10.26
N ARG A 8 6.27 3.42 -10.50
CA ARG A 8 5.24 3.96 -9.64
C ARG A 8 3.91 3.95 -10.38
N ILE A 9 2.92 3.31 -9.78
CA ILE A 9 1.59 3.15 -10.36
C ILE A 9 0.62 3.91 -9.46
N VAL A 10 -0.13 4.84 -10.01
CA VAL A 10 -1.19 5.55 -9.26
C VAL A 10 -2.53 5.02 -9.75
N VAL A 11 -3.36 4.58 -8.81
CA VAL A 11 -4.73 4.13 -9.07
C VAL A 11 -5.67 5.19 -8.48
N GLU A 12 -6.64 5.64 -9.27
CA GLU A 12 -7.59 6.69 -8.88
C GLU A 12 -9.03 6.20 -8.95
N ASN A 13 -9.81 6.51 -7.92
CA ASN A 13 -11.25 6.41 -7.95
C ASN A 13 -11.85 7.64 -8.65
N LYS A 14 -12.47 7.40 -9.82
CA LYS A 14 -13.04 8.47 -10.65
C LYS A 14 -14.29 9.13 -10.07
N SER A 15 -14.99 8.45 -9.16
CA SER A 15 -16.29 8.89 -8.64
C SER A 15 -16.41 8.80 -7.11
N GLY A 16 -15.32 8.48 -6.40
CA GLY A 16 -15.32 8.25 -4.97
C GLY A 16 -13.93 8.43 -4.35
N ASP A 17 -13.70 7.76 -3.22
CA ASP A 17 -12.45 7.81 -2.47
C ASP A 17 -11.76 6.42 -2.43
N ILE A 18 -10.58 6.37 -1.84
CA ILE A 18 -9.80 5.12 -1.70
C ILE A 18 -10.37 4.13 -0.68
N TYR A 19 -11.43 4.51 0.04
CA TYR A 19 -12.03 3.68 1.10
C TYR A 19 -13.22 2.87 0.60
N ASP A 20 -13.62 3.08 -0.65
CA ASP A 20 -14.61 2.26 -1.34
C ASP A 20 -14.11 0.81 -1.47
N ALA A 21 -14.98 -0.15 -1.17
CA ALA A 21 -14.64 -1.58 -1.21
C ALA A 21 -14.24 -2.05 -2.62
N ASP A 22 -14.91 -1.55 -3.67
CA ASP A 22 -14.61 -1.91 -5.06
C ASP A 22 -13.26 -1.31 -5.48
N TYR A 23 -12.95 -0.10 -5.01
CA TYR A 23 -11.63 0.49 -5.20
C TYR A 23 -10.54 -0.35 -4.54
N LEU A 24 -10.74 -0.73 -3.27
CA LEU A 24 -9.76 -1.51 -2.52
C LEU A 24 -9.51 -2.88 -3.14
N GLN A 25 -10.57 -3.52 -3.65
CA GLN A 25 -10.48 -4.76 -4.42
C GLN A 25 -9.66 -4.57 -5.71
N ALA A 26 -9.96 -3.55 -6.51
CA ALA A 26 -9.19 -3.25 -7.72
C ALA A 26 -7.71 -2.94 -7.40
N LEU A 27 -7.44 -2.20 -6.32
CA LEU A 27 -6.08 -1.94 -5.87
C LEU A 27 -5.36 -3.22 -5.44
N GLN A 28 -6.07 -4.18 -4.83
CA GLN A 28 -5.53 -5.48 -4.46
C GLN A 28 -5.12 -6.27 -5.70
N GLU A 29 -5.99 -6.33 -6.71
CA GLU A 29 -5.70 -7.03 -7.97
C GLU A 29 -4.48 -6.46 -8.69
N VAL A 30 -4.35 -5.12 -8.73
CA VAL A 30 -3.16 -4.46 -9.29
C VAL A 30 -1.92 -4.79 -8.46
N ASN A 31 -2.01 -4.73 -7.13
CA ASN A 31 -0.93 -5.09 -6.22
C ASN A 31 -0.45 -6.53 -6.44
N ASP A 32 -1.37 -7.49 -6.46
CA ASP A 32 -1.06 -8.91 -6.56
C ASP A 32 -0.47 -9.26 -7.93
N THR A 33 -0.98 -8.61 -8.99
CA THR A 33 -0.41 -8.73 -10.33
C THR A 33 1.04 -8.26 -10.34
N LEU A 34 1.32 -7.05 -9.82
CA LEU A 34 2.67 -6.49 -9.74
C LEU A 34 3.60 -7.34 -8.88
N TYR A 35 3.10 -7.85 -7.75
CA TYR A 35 3.86 -8.70 -6.83
C TYR A 35 4.37 -9.96 -7.52
N LEU A 36 3.59 -10.53 -8.46
CA LEU A 36 3.95 -11.74 -9.18
C LEU A 36 4.92 -11.51 -10.35
N ILE A 37 5.08 -10.27 -10.84
CA ILE A 37 5.97 -9.97 -11.98
C ILE A 37 7.43 -10.32 -11.64
N PRO A 38 8.12 -11.14 -12.46
CA PRO A 38 9.55 -11.40 -12.30
C PRO A 38 10.35 -10.10 -12.41
N GLY A 39 11.29 -9.90 -11.49
CA GLY A 39 12.14 -8.72 -11.45
C GLY A 39 11.61 -7.60 -10.55
N VAL A 40 10.39 -7.69 -10.03
CA VAL A 40 9.94 -6.80 -8.95
C VAL A 40 10.61 -7.21 -7.64
N ASP A 41 11.20 -6.25 -6.94
CA ASP A 41 11.72 -6.43 -5.59
C ASP A 41 10.57 -6.36 -4.57
N ARG A 42 9.96 -7.52 -4.36
CA ARG A 42 8.80 -7.74 -3.48
C ARG A 42 9.05 -7.31 -2.04
N SER A 43 10.30 -7.40 -1.57
CA SER A 43 10.67 -7.05 -0.20
C SER A 43 10.58 -5.54 0.06
N TRP A 44 10.65 -4.73 -1.00
CA TRP A 44 10.61 -3.27 -0.92
C TRP A 44 9.42 -2.64 -1.64
N MET A 45 8.51 -3.45 -2.20
CA MET A 45 7.26 -2.99 -2.77
C MET A 45 6.38 -2.34 -1.70
N LYS A 46 5.81 -1.17 -2.02
CA LYS A 46 4.93 -0.40 -1.11
C LYS A 46 3.57 -0.21 -1.75
N SER A 47 2.53 -0.51 -0.99
CA SER A 47 1.10 -0.37 -1.35
C SER A 47 0.31 -0.37 -0.04
N LEU A 48 -0.94 0.08 -0.05
CA LEU A 48 -1.84 -0.11 1.10
C LEU A 48 -1.93 -1.60 1.49
N TRP A 49 -1.84 -2.50 0.50
CA TRP A 49 -1.90 -3.95 0.67
C TRP A 49 -0.59 -4.62 1.14
N MET A 50 0.51 -3.87 1.22
CA MET A 50 1.81 -4.43 1.61
C MET A 50 2.07 -4.24 3.12
N PRO A 51 2.46 -5.29 3.87
CA PRO A 51 2.62 -5.23 5.32
C PRO A 51 3.77 -4.34 5.81
N ILE A 52 4.66 -3.92 4.90
CA ILE A 52 5.75 -2.98 5.18
C ILE A 52 5.25 -1.54 5.35
N VAL A 53 4.05 -1.22 4.83
CA VAL A 53 3.42 0.08 5.03
C VAL A 53 2.68 0.03 6.36
N ARG A 54 3.23 0.71 7.36
CA ARG A 54 2.81 0.61 8.76
C ARG A 54 2.39 1.95 9.34
N TRP A 55 1.49 1.88 10.31
CA TRP A 55 1.19 2.98 11.21
C TRP A 55 1.77 2.70 12.60
N LYS A 56 1.99 3.76 13.36
CA LYS A 56 2.48 3.68 14.74
C LYS A 56 1.95 4.87 15.52
N GLU A 57 1.49 4.63 16.73
CA GLU A 57 1.03 5.67 17.65
C GLU A 57 1.70 5.46 19.01
N VAL A 58 1.97 6.57 19.70
CA VAL A 58 2.45 6.55 21.09
C VAL A 58 1.24 6.80 21.98
N THR A 59 1.02 5.89 22.93
CA THR A 59 -0.05 5.96 23.92
C THR A 59 0.55 6.02 25.32
N GLU A 60 -0.28 6.29 26.34
CA GLU A 60 0.15 6.28 27.74
C GLU A 60 0.63 4.88 28.19
N GLU A 61 0.11 3.83 27.55
CA GLU A 61 0.44 2.43 27.83
C GLU A 61 1.63 1.91 27.02
N GLY A 62 2.11 2.68 26.03
CA GLY A 62 3.30 2.33 25.25
C GLY A 62 3.21 2.72 23.77
N ILE A 63 3.57 1.78 22.91
CA ILE A 63 3.58 1.96 21.45
C ILE A 63 2.63 0.94 20.85
N ASP A 64 1.64 1.43 20.10
CA ASP A 64 0.75 0.60 19.29
C ASP A 64 1.07 0.78 17.80
N GLY A 65 0.76 -0.21 16.98
CA GLY A 65 0.95 -0.13 15.55
C GLY A 65 0.81 -1.45 14.80
N GLY A 66 0.58 -1.34 13.51
CA GLY A 66 0.33 -2.47 12.63
C GLY A 66 0.60 -2.13 11.17
N ALA A 67 0.28 -3.07 10.28
CA ALA A 67 0.13 -2.74 8.87
C ALA A 67 -1.01 -1.72 8.69
N VAL A 68 -0.93 -0.91 7.65
CA VAL A 68 -1.99 0.06 7.35
C VAL A 68 -3.28 -0.66 6.96
N MET A 69 -3.20 -1.65 6.08
CA MET A 69 -4.31 -2.58 5.85
C MET A 69 -4.53 -3.46 7.09
N PRO A 70 -5.73 -3.45 7.69
CA PRO A 70 -6.07 -4.35 8.77
C PRO A 70 -5.95 -5.82 8.34
N SER A 71 -5.43 -6.69 9.21
CA SER A 71 -5.30 -8.12 8.92
C SER A 71 -6.64 -8.85 8.80
N ASP A 72 -7.68 -8.26 9.39
CA ASP A 72 -9.07 -8.72 9.39
C ASP A 72 -9.94 -7.94 8.38
N TYR A 73 -9.32 -7.28 7.39
CA TYR A 73 -10.07 -6.62 6.34
C TYR A 73 -10.95 -7.60 5.56
N ASP A 74 -12.23 -7.27 5.48
CA ASP A 74 -13.29 -8.07 4.88
C ASP A 74 -14.24 -7.25 3.98
N GLY A 75 -13.93 -5.96 3.75
CA GLY A 75 -14.78 -5.04 3.00
C GLY A 75 -15.98 -4.49 3.78
N SER A 76 -16.16 -4.87 5.04
CA SER A 76 -17.18 -4.28 5.91
C SER A 76 -16.86 -2.81 6.25
N GLU A 77 -17.89 -2.04 6.61
CA GLU A 77 -17.70 -0.68 7.09
C GLU A 77 -16.74 -0.63 8.29
N GLN A 78 -16.78 -1.62 9.18
CA GLN A 78 -15.92 -1.68 10.36
C GLN A 78 -14.44 -1.78 9.97
N SER A 79 -14.09 -2.69 9.07
CA SER A 79 -12.70 -2.86 8.63
C SER A 79 -12.21 -1.67 7.79
N ILE A 80 -13.09 -1.07 6.98
CA ILE A 80 -12.81 0.18 6.24
C ILE A 80 -12.54 1.35 7.21
N GLN A 81 -13.32 1.48 8.28
CA GLN A 81 -13.08 2.52 9.29
C GLN A 81 -11.75 2.28 10.04
N ALA A 82 -11.37 1.02 10.28
CA ALA A 82 -10.05 0.71 10.82
C ALA A 82 -8.93 1.12 9.86
N LEU A 83 -9.06 0.80 8.57
CA LEU A 83 -8.12 1.25 7.53
C LEU A 83 -7.99 2.78 7.51
N ARG A 84 -9.11 3.52 7.57
CA ARG A 84 -9.11 4.99 7.62
C ARG A 84 -8.31 5.54 8.79
N ARG A 85 -8.51 4.99 9.99
CA ARG A 85 -7.72 5.36 11.19
C ARG A 85 -6.23 5.05 11.01
N ASN A 86 -5.90 3.88 10.49
CA ASN A 86 -4.51 3.47 10.26
C ASN A 86 -3.81 4.40 9.28
N ILE A 87 -4.46 4.78 8.17
CA ILE A 87 -3.91 5.72 7.18
C ILE A 87 -3.64 7.07 7.83
N MET A 88 -4.59 7.63 8.60
CA MET A 88 -4.41 8.92 9.28
C MET A 88 -3.21 8.93 10.25
N ARG A 89 -2.92 7.80 10.90
CA ARG A 89 -1.81 7.65 11.87
C ARG A 89 -0.46 7.30 11.22
N SER A 90 -0.47 6.91 9.95
CA SER A 90 0.73 6.40 9.26
C SER A 90 1.61 7.48 8.64
N GLY A 91 1.09 8.70 8.45
CA GLY A 91 1.81 9.77 7.76
C GLY A 91 2.04 9.54 6.26
N ILE A 92 1.28 8.63 5.63
CA ILE A 92 1.43 8.31 4.19
C ILE A 92 0.58 9.18 3.26
N ILE A 93 -0.29 10.03 3.81
CA ILE A 93 -1.05 11.04 3.05
C ILE A 93 -0.04 12.05 2.48
N GLY A 94 -0.18 12.38 1.19
CA GLY A 94 0.78 13.16 0.43
C GLY A 94 1.96 12.35 -0.12
N ASN A 95 2.02 11.03 0.14
CA ASN A 95 3.08 10.14 -0.35
C ASN A 95 2.51 8.91 -1.07
N LEU A 96 1.90 7.98 -0.32
CA LEU A 96 1.21 6.81 -0.89
C LEU A 96 -0.29 7.03 -1.07
N VAL A 97 -0.88 7.99 -0.36
CA VAL A 97 -2.29 8.36 -0.49
C VAL A 97 -2.37 9.83 -0.89
N ALA A 98 -3.18 10.15 -1.89
CA ALA A 98 -3.36 11.55 -2.30
C ALA A 98 -4.07 12.37 -1.21
N ASN A 99 -3.80 13.68 -1.19
CA ASN A 99 -4.36 14.59 -0.18
C ASN A 99 -5.88 14.70 -0.23
N ASP A 100 -6.49 14.45 -1.39
CA ASP A 100 -7.94 14.43 -1.61
C ASP A 100 -8.58 13.06 -1.34
N SER A 101 -7.79 12.08 -0.90
CA SER A 101 -8.20 10.68 -0.70
C SER A 101 -8.79 10.00 -1.94
N ARG A 102 -8.54 10.48 -3.15
CA ARG A 102 -9.10 9.89 -4.39
C ARG A 102 -8.21 8.87 -5.06
N SER A 103 -6.92 8.86 -4.73
CA SER A 103 -5.96 7.94 -5.33
C SER A 103 -4.92 7.45 -4.33
N SER A 104 -4.33 6.30 -4.64
CA SER A 104 -3.17 5.76 -3.93
C SER A 104 -2.11 5.25 -4.89
N MET A 105 -0.87 5.26 -4.44
CA MET A 105 0.30 4.84 -5.20
C MET A 105 0.78 3.46 -4.75
N ILE A 106 1.16 2.64 -5.73
CA ILE A 106 1.99 1.45 -5.56
C ILE A 106 3.40 1.79 -6.05
N VAL A 107 4.40 1.53 -5.22
CA VAL A 107 5.81 1.64 -5.58
C VAL A 107 6.36 0.23 -5.75
N ALA A 108 6.81 -0.11 -6.95
CA ALA A 108 7.42 -1.38 -7.30
C ALA A 108 8.89 -1.16 -7.70
N PRO A 109 9.84 -1.28 -6.76
CA PRO A 109 11.25 -1.31 -7.08
C PRO A 109 11.58 -2.53 -7.93
N LEU A 110 12.57 -2.40 -8.81
CA LEU A 110 13.02 -3.49 -9.67
C LEU A 110 14.37 -4.02 -9.16
N LEU A 111 14.58 -5.33 -9.25
CA LEU A 111 15.86 -5.97 -8.99
C LEU A 111 16.88 -5.51 -10.03
N ASP A 112 18.11 -5.24 -9.58
CA ASP A 112 19.21 -4.81 -10.46
C ASP A 112 19.61 -5.90 -11.47
N THR A 113 19.34 -7.17 -11.14
CA THR A 113 19.64 -8.35 -11.98
C THR A 113 18.38 -9.18 -12.17
N HIS A 114 18.17 -9.65 -13.40
CA HIS A 114 17.00 -10.43 -13.75
C HIS A 114 17.01 -11.79 -13.03
N PRO A 115 15.98 -12.14 -12.24
CA PRO A 115 16.02 -13.26 -11.30
C PRO A 115 16.11 -14.63 -11.96
N GLN A 116 15.76 -14.75 -13.24
CA GLN A 116 15.82 -16.02 -13.97
C GLN A 116 17.14 -16.21 -14.74
N THR A 117 17.84 -15.12 -15.07
CA THR A 117 19.03 -15.18 -15.96
C THR A 117 20.30 -14.71 -15.28
N GLY A 118 20.21 -14.05 -14.11
CA GLY A 118 21.35 -13.51 -13.37
C GLY A 118 22.11 -12.40 -14.11
N LYS A 119 21.51 -11.82 -15.14
CA LYS A 119 22.05 -10.72 -15.95
C LYS A 119 21.33 -9.43 -15.64
#